data_AF-A0A2J8LZD4-F1
#
_entry.id   AF-A0A2J8LZD4-F1
#
_cell.length_a   1.000
_cell.length_b   1.000
_cell.length_c   1.000
_cell.angle_alpha   90.00
_cell.angle_beta   90.00
_cell.angle_gamma   90.00
#
_symmetry.space_group_name_H-M   'P 1'
#
loop_
_entity.id
_entity.type
_entity.pdbx_description
1 polymer ?
#
loop_
_entity_poly.entity_id
_entity_poly.type
_entity_poly.pdbx_seq_one_letter_code
_entity_poly.pdbx_strand_id
1 'polypeptide(L)'
;APQKVIEEFYNQTWVHRYRESILPTTLTTLWSLSVAIFSVGGMIGSFSVGLFVNRFGRRNSMLMMNLLAFVSAVLMGFSKLGKSFEMLILGRFIIGVYCGLTTGFVPMYVGEVSPTALRGALGTLHQLGIVVGILIAQAAG
;
A
#
# COMPACT_ATOMS: atom_id res chain seq x y z
N ALA A 1 -4.53 5.56 18.73
CA ALA A 1 -4.92 5.42 17.32
C ALA A 1 -3.78 5.91 16.45
N PRO A 2 -3.36 5.13 15.44
CA PRO A 2 -2.19 5.45 14.60
C PRO A 2 -2.34 6.80 13.86
N GLN A 3 -3.58 7.21 13.57
CA GLN A 3 -3.91 8.51 12.98
C GLN A 3 -3.31 9.68 13.77
N LYS A 4 -3.54 9.74 15.10
CA LYS A 4 -3.08 10.86 15.94
C LYS A 4 -1.56 11.01 15.92
N VAL A 5 -0.83 9.88 15.90
CA VAL A 5 0.64 9.86 15.89
C VAL A 5 1.18 10.42 14.57
N ILE A 6 0.55 10.09 13.44
CA ILE A 6 0.97 10.58 12.12
C ILE A 6 0.57 12.04 11.92
N GLU A 7 -0.61 12.45 12.39
CA GLU A 7 -1.04 13.85 12.40
C GLU A 7 -0.11 14.73 13.23
N GLU A 8 0.34 14.24 14.38
CA GLU A 8 1.33 14.94 15.21
C GLU A 8 2.69 15.04 14.52
N PHE A 9 3.13 13.99 13.83
CA PHE A 9 4.31 14.03 12.97
C PHE A 9 4.19 15.06 11.83
N TYR A 10 3.03 15.17 11.20
CA TYR A 10 2.77 16.19 10.18
C TYR A 10 2.86 17.61 10.74
N ASN A 11 2.26 17.84 11.90
CA ASN A 11 2.36 19.14 12.57
C ASN A 11 3.82 19.46 12.96
N GLN A 12 4.55 18.52 13.55
CA GLN A 12 5.97 18.71 13.91
C GLN A 12 6.84 19.04 12.69
N THR A 13 6.59 18.36 11.58
CA THR A 13 7.29 18.60 10.31
C THR A 13 6.96 19.98 9.74
N TRP A 14 5.68 20.39 9.81
CA TRP A 14 5.22 21.69 9.33
C TRP A 14 5.80 22.84 10.15
N VAL A 15 5.78 22.74 11.48
CA VAL A 15 6.40 23.70 12.40
C VAL A 15 7.90 23.81 12.13
N HIS A 16 8.58 22.71 11.86
CA HIS A 16 10.01 22.72 11.52
C HIS A 16 10.30 23.49 10.21
N ARG A 17 9.41 23.42 9.22
CA ARG A 17 9.61 24.02 7.89
C ARG A 17 9.15 25.47 7.81
N TYR A 18 8.01 25.79 8.42
CA TYR A 18 7.33 27.08 8.29
C TYR A 18 7.28 27.89 9.58
N ARG A 19 7.76 27.35 10.71
CA ARG A 19 7.73 27.96 12.06
C ARG A 19 6.33 28.33 12.56
N GLU A 20 5.29 27.79 11.94
CA GLU A 20 3.90 27.99 12.32
C GLU A 20 3.23 26.62 12.51
N SER A 21 2.20 26.58 13.35
CA SER A 21 1.36 25.39 13.51
C SER A 21 0.49 25.18 12.28
N ILE A 22 0.33 23.92 11.86
CA ILE A 22 -0.53 23.61 10.71
C ILE A 22 -2.00 23.94 11.02
N LEU A 23 -2.72 24.51 10.05
CA LEU A 23 -4.16 24.71 10.18
C LEU A 23 -4.86 23.33 10.29
N PRO A 24 -5.87 23.16 11.17
CA PRO A 24 -6.56 21.88 11.35
C PRO A 24 -7.26 21.40 10.09
N THR A 25 -7.76 22.32 9.26
CA THR A 25 -8.35 22.00 7.95
C THR A 25 -7.29 21.42 7.01
N THR A 26 -6.12 22.04 6.92
CA THR A 26 -4.98 21.57 6.13
C THR A 26 -4.44 20.23 6.61
N LEU A 27 -4.35 20.02 7.93
CA LEU A 27 -3.94 18.73 8.50
C LEU A 27 -4.89 17.61 8.08
N THR A 28 -6.20 17.87 8.18
CA THR A 28 -7.24 16.90 7.84
C THR A 28 -7.20 16.55 6.36
N THR A 29 -7.02 17.54 5.47
CA THR A 29 -6.90 17.30 4.03
C THR A 29 -5.61 16.55 3.68
N LEU A 30 -4.48 16.86 4.32
CA LEU A 30 -3.20 16.18 4.10
C LEU A 30 -3.26 14.71 4.53
N TRP A 31 -3.84 14.43 5.70
CA TRP A 31 -4.10 13.07 6.17
C TRP A 31 -5.05 12.32 5.23
N SER A 32 -6.18 12.95 4.86
CA SER A 32 -7.15 12.35 3.93
C SER A 32 -6.51 12.03 2.58
N LEU A 33 -5.68 12.93 2.05
CA LEU A 33 -4.92 12.70 0.82
C LEU A 33 -3.97 11.50 0.96
N SER A 34 -3.27 11.40 2.10
CA SER A 34 -2.35 10.29 2.39
C SER A 34 -3.07 8.93 2.37
N VAL A 35 -4.29 8.87 2.90
CA VAL A 35 -5.10 7.65 2.89
C VAL A 35 -5.69 7.40 1.49
N ALA A 36 -6.24 8.43 0.84
CA ALA A 36 -6.91 8.30 -0.45
C ALA A 36 -5.97 7.92 -1.61
N ILE A 37 -4.72 8.40 -1.58
CA ILE A 37 -3.76 8.13 -2.66
C ILE A 37 -3.38 6.64 -2.77
N PHE A 38 -3.55 5.87 -1.68
CA PHE A 38 -3.42 4.41 -1.70
C PHE A 38 -4.42 3.78 -2.68
N SER A 39 -5.68 4.21 -2.64
CA SER A 39 -6.73 3.71 -3.55
C SER A 39 -6.45 4.10 -5.00
N VAL A 40 -5.91 5.30 -5.24
CA VAL A 40 -5.47 5.73 -6.57
C VAL A 40 -4.35 4.84 -7.10
N GLY A 41 -3.36 4.53 -6.27
CA GLY A 41 -2.31 3.58 -6.60
C GLY A 41 -2.88 2.20 -6.91
N GLY A 42 -3.81 1.70 -6.10
CA GLY A 42 -4.49 0.42 -6.30
C GLY A 42 -5.25 0.33 -7.62
N MET A 43 -5.94 1.41 -8.01
CA MET A 43 -6.64 1.50 -9.30
C MET A 43 -5.65 1.37 -10.49
N ILE A 44 -4.54 2.11 -10.44
CA ILE A 44 -3.49 2.06 -11.49
C ILE A 44 -2.83 0.69 -11.53
N GLY A 45 -2.53 0.11 -10.37
CA GLY A 45 -1.97 -1.22 -10.23
C GLY A 45 -2.88 -2.28 -10.85
N SER A 46 -4.17 -2.25 -10.51
CA SER A 46 -5.17 -3.21 -10.99
C SER A 46 -5.33 -3.14 -12.52
N PHE A 47 -5.34 -1.94 -13.10
CA PHE A 47 -5.41 -1.77 -14.56
C PHE A 47 -4.17 -2.34 -15.28
N SER A 48 -3.00 -2.24 -14.63
CA SER A 48 -1.73 -2.68 -15.22
C SER A 48 -1.48 -4.18 -15.11
N VAL A 49 -2.28 -4.93 -14.33
CA VAL A 49 -2.14 -6.39 -14.10
C VAL A 49 -2.00 -7.17 -15.42
N GLY A 50 -2.87 -6.90 -16.39
CA GLY A 50 -2.89 -7.63 -17.66
C GLY A 50 -1.62 -7.42 -18.49
N LEU A 51 -1.05 -6.21 -18.45
CA LEU A 51 0.19 -5.89 -19.18
C LEU A 51 1.39 -6.64 -18.59
N PHE A 52 1.49 -6.68 -17.25
CA PHE A 52 2.61 -7.34 -16.58
C PHE A 52 2.54 -8.87 -16.69
N VAL A 53 1.36 -9.47 -16.50
CA VAL A 53 1.17 -10.93 -16.61
C VAL A 53 1.55 -11.43 -17.99
N ASN A 54 1.06 -10.76 -19.04
CA ASN A 54 1.24 -11.22 -20.42
C ASN A 54 2.67 -11.00 -20.93
N ARG A 55 3.40 -10.00 -20.39
CA ARG A 55 4.75 -9.67 -20.83
C ARG A 55 5.85 -10.36 -20.04
N PHE A 56 5.73 -10.44 -18.71
CA PHE A 56 6.78 -10.93 -17.82
C PHE A 56 6.48 -12.31 -17.23
N GLY A 57 5.27 -12.84 -17.41
CA GLY A 57 4.82 -14.09 -16.81
C GLY A 57 4.46 -13.94 -15.33
N ARG A 58 3.64 -14.85 -14.80
CA ARG A 58 3.05 -14.74 -13.44
C ARG A 58 4.09 -14.75 -12.32
N ARG A 59 5.04 -15.70 -12.37
CA ARG A 59 6.05 -15.88 -11.30
C ARG A 59 7.04 -14.72 -11.23
N ASN A 60 7.56 -14.26 -12.38
CA ASN A 60 8.52 -13.16 -12.40
C ASN A 60 7.84 -11.82 -12.08
N SER A 61 6.57 -11.64 -12.48
CA SER A 61 5.79 -10.46 -12.09
C SER A 61 5.67 -10.34 -10.57
N MET A 62 5.33 -11.42 -9.85
CA MET A 62 5.28 -11.38 -8.38
C MET A 62 6.62 -11.02 -7.75
N LEU A 63 7.72 -11.56 -8.28
CA LEU A 63 9.05 -11.31 -7.75
C LEU A 63 9.48 -9.86 -7.97
N MET A 64 9.19 -9.29 -9.16
CA MET A 64 9.42 -7.86 -9.43
C MET A 64 8.57 -6.94 -8.56
N MET A 65 7.35 -7.34 -8.22
CA MET A 65 6.48 -6.53 -7.35
C MET A 65 7.02 -6.38 -5.93
N ASN A 66 7.77 -7.36 -5.41
CA ASN A 66 8.44 -7.23 -4.10
C ASN A 66 9.40 -6.03 -4.05
N LEU A 67 9.95 -5.60 -5.20
CA LEU A 67 10.76 -4.38 -5.25
C LEU A 67 9.95 -3.14 -4.88
N LEU A 68 8.72 -3.02 -5.38
CA LEU A 68 7.82 -1.91 -5.03
C LEU A 68 7.47 -1.94 -3.54
N ALA A 69 7.23 -3.13 -2.97
CA ALA A 69 7.00 -3.28 -1.55
C ALA A 69 8.21 -2.80 -0.73
N PHE A 70 9.42 -3.19 -1.10
CA PHE A 70 10.64 -2.74 -0.41
C PHE A 70 10.84 -1.23 -0.52
N VAL A 71 10.69 -0.67 -1.73
CA VAL A 71 10.78 0.78 -1.95
C VAL A 71 9.76 1.52 -1.09
N SER A 72 8.50 1.07 -1.05
CA SER A 72 7.47 1.70 -0.20
C SER A 72 7.80 1.61 1.29
N ALA A 73 8.33 0.47 1.76
CA ALA A 73 8.70 0.28 3.16
C ALA A 73 9.86 1.21 3.56
N VAL A 74 10.84 1.41 2.69
CA VAL A 74 11.93 2.36 2.88
C VAL A 74 11.38 3.79 2.91
N LEU A 75 10.58 4.20 1.92
CA LEU A 75 10.02 5.56 1.91
C LEU A 75 9.18 5.87 3.16
N MET A 76 8.34 4.93 3.59
CA MET A 76 7.50 5.11 4.78
C MET A 76 8.32 5.04 6.07
N GLY A 77 9.26 4.10 6.19
CA GLY A 77 10.10 3.93 7.38
C GLY A 77 11.06 5.10 7.61
N PHE A 78 11.66 5.64 6.55
CA PHE A 78 12.57 6.78 6.64
C PHE A 78 11.87 8.14 6.61
N SER A 79 10.55 8.21 6.38
CA SER A 79 9.79 9.47 6.35
C SER A 79 9.98 10.31 7.63
N LYS A 80 10.04 9.64 8.80
CA LYS A 80 10.26 10.30 10.08
C LYS A 80 11.65 10.88 10.24
N LEU A 81 12.68 10.18 9.73
CA LEU A 81 14.07 10.67 9.72
C LEU A 81 14.22 11.85 8.75
N GLY A 82 13.58 11.75 7.58
CA GLY A 82 13.60 12.79 6.55
C GLY A 82 12.74 14.01 6.86
N LYS A 83 11.94 13.99 7.94
CA LYS A 83 10.96 15.04 8.29
C LYS A 83 10.18 15.50 7.04
N SER A 84 9.67 14.53 6.28
CA SER A 84 8.96 14.79 5.02
C SER A 84 7.70 13.95 4.97
N PHE A 85 6.55 14.63 4.95
CA PHE A 85 5.26 13.99 4.74
C PHE A 85 5.09 13.57 3.27
N GLU A 86 5.80 14.21 2.33
CA GLU A 86 5.78 13.84 0.91
C GLU A 86 6.32 12.41 0.69
N MET A 87 7.37 12.01 1.42
CA MET A 87 7.89 10.63 1.37
C MET A 87 6.85 9.61 1.86
N LEU A 88 6.05 9.95 2.88
CA LEU A 88 4.99 9.08 3.37
C LEU A 88 3.88 8.93 2.32
N ILE A 89 3.43 10.05 1.73
CA ILE A 89 2.40 10.06 0.67
C ILE A 89 2.86 9.25 -0.55
N LEU A 90 4.10 9.43 -1.00
CA LEU A 90 4.68 8.65 -2.09
C LEU A 90 4.79 7.16 -1.74
N GLY A 91 5.22 6.82 -0.53
CA GLY A 91 5.23 5.45 -0.04
C GLY A 91 3.84 4.80 -0.08
N ARG A 92 2.80 5.54 0.34
CA ARG A 92 1.40 5.08 0.29
C ARG A 92 0.87 4.89 -1.12
N PHE A 93 1.29 5.72 -2.06
CA PHE A 93 0.97 5.53 -3.47
C PHE A 93 1.60 4.24 -4.02
N ILE A 94 2.90 4.04 -3.77
CA ILE A 94 3.66 2.87 -4.27
C ILE A 94 3.13 1.56 -3.70
N ILE A 95 2.87 1.49 -2.39
CA ILE A 95 2.27 0.30 -1.77
C ILE A 95 0.84 0.07 -2.27
N GLY A 96 0.11 1.14 -2.63
CA GLY A 96 -1.19 1.04 -3.31
C GLY A 96 -1.07 0.33 -4.65
N VAL A 97 -0.12 0.75 -5.50
CA VAL A 97 0.15 0.10 -6.80
C VAL A 97 0.51 -1.37 -6.62
N TYR A 98 1.40 -1.67 -5.65
CA TYR A 98 1.75 -3.06 -5.30
C TYR A 98 0.52 -3.88 -4.90
N CYS A 99 -0.35 -3.34 -4.04
CA CYS A 99 -1.54 -4.03 -3.57
C CYS A 99 -2.51 -4.32 -4.72
N GLY A 100 -2.77 -3.34 -5.60
CA GLY A 100 -3.62 -3.51 -6.78
C GLY A 100 -3.08 -4.54 -7.79
N LEU A 101 -1.76 -4.65 -7.93
CA LEU A 101 -1.16 -5.70 -8.76
C LEU A 101 -1.29 -7.08 -8.12
N THR A 102 -1.06 -7.15 -6.81
CA THR A 102 -1.10 -8.40 -6.03
C THR A 102 -2.50 -9.00 -5.96
N THR A 103 -3.55 -8.18 -5.82
CA THR A 103 -4.94 -8.64 -5.84
C THR A 103 -5.36 -9.26 -7.18
N GLY A 104 -4.71 -8.89 -8.29
CA GLY A 104 -4.89 -9.56 -9.58
C GLY A 104 -4.02 -10.81 -9.74
N PHE A 105 -2.76 -10.75 -9.33
CA PHE A 105 -1.79 -11.83 -9.55
C PHE A 105 -2.03 -13.06 -8.67
N VAL A 106 -2.38 -12.87 -7.40
CA VAL A 106 -2.55 -13.98 -6.45
C VAL A 106 -3.68 -14.92 -6.87
N PRO A 107 -4.93 -14.48 -7.10
CA PRO A 107 -6.01 -15.39 -7.52
C PRO A 107 -5.75 -16.02 -8.88
N MET A 108 -5.11 -15.30 -9.81
CA MET A 108 -4.76 -15.84 -11.13
C MET A 108 -3.73 -16.97 -11.01
N TYR A 109 -2.65 -16.74 -10.27
CA TYR A 109 -1.60 -17.74 -10.08
C TYR A 109 -2.11 -18.97 -9.33
N VAL A 110 -2.86 -18.74 -8.25
CA VAL A 110 -3.48 -19.82 -7.48
C VAL A 110 -4.44 -20.62 -8.37
N GLY A 111 -5.24 -19.94 -9.19
CA GLY A 111 -6.16 -20.59 -10.14
C GLY A 111 -5.48 -21.48 -11.17
N GLU A 112 -4.28 -21.10 -11.62
CA GLU A 112 -3.48 -21.84 -12.60
C GLU A 112 -2.70 -23.02 -12.01
N VAL A 113 -2.25 -22.90 -10.76
CA VAL A 113 -1.53 -23.97 -10.06
C VAL A 113 -2.50 -24.98 -9.44
N SER A 114 -3.73 -24.56 -9.11
CA SER A 114 -4.72 -25.40 -8.45
C SER A 114 -5.36 -26.46 -9.36
N PRO A 115 -5.62 -27.68 -8.85
CA PRO A 115 -6.47 -28.65 -9.53
C PRO A 115 -7.92 -28.14 -9.58
N THR A 116 -8.66 -28.48 -10.64
CA THR A 116 -9.99 -27.95 -10.94
C THR A 116 -10.99 -28.08 -9.80
N ALA A 117 -10.94 -29.16 -9.02
CA ALA A 117 -11.82 -29.39 -7.87
C ALA A 117 -11.55 -28.44 -6.67
N LEU A 118 -10.31 -27.97 -6.51
CA LEU A 118 -9.90 -27.16 -5.34
C LEU A 118 -9.72 -25.66 -5.66
N ARG A 119 -9.90 -25.26 -6.93
CA ARG A 119 -9.71 -23.87 -7.37
C ARG A 119 -10.52 -22.86 -6.56
N GLY A 120 -11.77 -23.19 -6.25
CA GLY A 120 -12.65 -22.35 -5.44
C GLY A 120 -12.16 -22.20 -3.99
N ALA A 121 -11.77 -23.31 -3.36
CA ALA A 121 -11.27 -23.31 -1.98
C ALA A 121 -9.92 -22.58 -1.84
N LEU A 122 -9.05 -22.67 -2.84
CA LEU A 122 -7.77 -21.95 -2.81
C LEU A 122 -7.93 -20.45 -3.11
N GLY A 123 -8.97 -20.06 -3.85
CA GLY A 123 -9.32 -18.65 -4.05
C GLY A 123 -9.71 -17.93 -2.76
N THR A 124 -10.38 -18.62 -1.83
CA THR A 124 -10.77 -18.02 -0.53
C THR A 124 -9.58 -17.72 0.37
N LEU A 125 -8.44 -18.42 0.20
CA LEU A 125 -7.20 -18.13 0.93
C LEU A 125 -6.72 -16.70 0.69
N HIS A 126 -6.92 -16.14 -0.50
CA HIS A 126 -6.54 -14.75 -0.79
C HIS A 126 -7.36 -13.78 0.07
N GLN A 127 -8.69 -13.95 0.10
CA GLN A 127 -9.58 -13.11 0.90
C GLN A 127 -9.30 -13.28 2.40
N LEU A 128 -9.07 -14.52 2.86
CA LEU A 128 -8.66 -14.79 4.24
C LEU A 128 -7.35 -14.07 4.58
N GLY A 129 -6.36 -14.09 3.67
CA GLY A 129 -5.11 -13.36 3.84
C GLY A 129 -5.29 -11.85 4.01
N ILE A 130 -6.22 -11.24 3.26
CA ILE A 130 -6.55 -9.81 3.40
C ILE A 130 -7.14 -9.54 4.80
N VAL A 131 -8.12 -10.33 5.22
CA VAL A 131 -8.80 -10.13 6.53
C VAL A 131 -7.83 -10.35 7.69
N VAL A 132 -7.02 -11.40 7.63
CA VAL A 132 -5.98 -11.68 8.65
C VAL A 132 -4.93 -10.57 8.65
N GLY A 133 -4.52 -10.07 7.49
CA GLY A 133 -3.60 -8.94 7.39
C GLY A 133 -4.14 -7.67 8.05
N ILE A 134 -5.42 -7.36 7.84
CA ILE A 134 -6.10 -6.24 8.52
C ILE A 134 -6.12 -6.46 10.03
N LEU A 135 -6.43 -7.67 10.50
CA LEU A 135 -6.43 -8.02 11.93
C LEU A 135 -5.05 -7.82 12.56
N ILE A 136 -3.98 -8.30 11.90
CA ILE A 136 -2.60 -8.14 12.37
C ILE A 136 -2.23 -6.66 12.43
N ALA A 137 -2.57 -5.87 11.40
CA ALA A 137 -2.29 -4.44 11.38
C ALA A 137 -3.00 -3.70 12.52
N GLN A 138 -4.25 -4.05 12.82
CA GLN A 138 -4.99 -3.47 13.95
C GLN A 138 -4.41 -3.90 15.29
N ALA A 139 -3.96 -5.15 15.43
CA ALA A 139 -3.33 -5.66 16.64
C ALA A 139 -1.95 -5.03 16.90
N ALA A 140 -1.20 -4.70 15.84
CA ALA A 140 0.12 -4.08 15.94
C ALA A 140 0.09 -2.60 16.36
N GLY A 141 -1.02 -1.89 16.13
CA GLY A 141 -1.25 -0.51 16.60
C GLY A 141 -1.06 0.57 15.54
#